data_AF-A0A1E8CTZ4-F1
#
_entry.id   AF-A0A1E8CTZ4-F1
#
_cell.length_a   1.000
_cell.length_b   1.000
_cell.length_c   1.000
_cell.angle_alpha   90.00
_cell.angle_beta   90.00
_cell.angle_gamma   90.00
#
_symmetry.space_group_name_H-M   'P 1'
#
loop_
_entity.id
_entity.type
_entity.pdbx_description
1 polymer ?
#
loop_
_entity_poly.entity_id
_entity_poly.type
_entity_poly.pdbx_seq_one_letter_code
_entity_poly.pdbx_strand_id
1 'polypeptide(L)'
;MSAMSVALGITGRSRAPVIGTALGSVAVLHLALAPVLYDKSIQSIFSAGVLGSIDADPAMTDLRSAGGWYWMAGISLLVIAVLVGQAERREGVVPAAAVVALLVLSAFGLLLMPVSGFLIILAIAGYGLYRRRVSSQCT
;
A
#
# COMPACT_ATOMS: atom_id res chain seq x y z
N MET A 1 52.50 -2.44 -7.70
CA MET A 1 52.43 -1.03 -8.14
C MET A 1 51.24 -0.89 -9.07
N SER A 2 50.31 0.03 -8.72
CA SER A 2 49.17 0.61 -9.46
C SER A 2 48.26 -0.34 -10.27
N ALA A 3 47.00 -0.64 -9.89
CA ALA A 3 45.92 0.25 -9.45
C ALA A 3 45.80 1.53 -10.29
N MET A 4 44.90 1.53 -11.28
CA MET A 4 44.04 2.65 -11.69
C MET A 4 43.31 2.31 -13.00
N SER A 5 42.15 1.66 -12.88
CA SER A 5 41.06 1.81 -13.85
C SER A 5 39.73 1.47 -13.18
N VAL A 6 39.50 2.10 -12.03
CA VAL A 6 38.20 2.12 -11.33
C VAL A 6 37.76 3.57 -11.34
N ALA A 7 37.16 4.02 -12.45
CA ALA A 7 36.39 5.26 -12.53
C ALA A 7 35.86 5.44 -13.95
N LEU A 8 34.85 4.68 -14.38
CA LEU A 8 33.85 5.16 -15.35
C LEU A 8 32.72 4.12 -15.50
N GLY A 9 31.49 4.54 -15.19
CA GLY A 9 30.27 3.73 -15.30
C GLY A 9 30.03 2.92 -14.02
N ILE A 10 29.02 3.19 -13.20
CA ILE A 10 27.62 3.28 -13.55
C ILE A 10 26.98 4.20 -12.49
N THR A 11 26.80 5.49 -12.79
CA THR A 11 25.71 6.26 -12.15
C THR A 11 24.42 5.81 -12.81
N GLY A 12 24.01 4.58 -12.53
CA GLY A 12 22.69 4.09 -12.84
C GLY A 12 21.74 4.94 -12.02
N ARG A 13 21.04 5.88 -12.65
CA ARG A 13 19.94 6.62 -12.02
C ARG A 13 18.97 5.56 -11.53
N SER A 14 19.01 5.23 -10.23
CA SER A 14 18.07 4.29 -9.64
C SER A 14 16.69 4.91 -9.87
N ARG A 15 15.93 4.33 -10.81
CA ARG A 15 14.58 4.81 -11.06
C ARG A 15 13.81 4.63 -9.77
N ALA A 16 13.18 5.70 -9.28
CA ALA A 16 12.33 5.61 -8.11
C ALA A 16 11.23 4.57 -8.37
N PRO A 17 10.92 3.69 -7.41
CA PRO A 17 9.92 2.65 -7.60
C PRO A 17 8.55 3.31 -7.71
N VAL A 18 7.97 3.28 -8.90
CA VAL A 18 6.72 4.00 -9.17
C VAL A 18 5.56 3.33 -8.43
N ILE A 19 5.49 2.00 -8.44
CA ILE A 19 4.40 1.27 -7.79
C ILE A 19 4.57 1.33 -6.28
N GLY A 20 5.80 1.12 -5.78
CA GLY A 20 6.10 1.24 -4.35
C GLY A 20 5.76 2.63 -3.80
N THR A 21 6.15 3.71 -4.49
CA THR A 21 5.84 5.08 -4.07
C THR A 21 4.34 5.40 -4.17
N ALA A 22 3.64 4.92 -5.20
CA ALA A 22 2.19 5.10 -5.31
C ALA A 22 1.45 4.43 -4.15
N LEU A 23 1.77 3.16 -3.86
CA LEU A 23 1.19 2.44 -2.72
C LEU A 23 1.51 3.13 -1.39
N GLY A 24 2.75 3.59 -1.21
CA GLY A 24 3.16 4.29 0.01
C GLY A 24 2.40 5.60 0.20
N SER A 25 2.13 6.34 -0.88
CA SER A 25 1.33 7.57 -0.82
C SER A 25 -0.11 7.28 -0.38
N VAL A 26 -0.73 6.24 -0.94
CA VAL A 26 -2.08 5.80 -0.55
C VAL A 26 -2.11 5.34 0.92
N ALA A 27 -1.08 4.62 1.37
CA ALA A 27 -0.95 4.16 2.75
C ALA A 27 -0.88 5.33 3.73
N VAL A 28 0.00 6.31 3.45
CA VAL A 28 0.13 7.52 4.27
C VAL A 28 -1.18 8.30 4.30
N LEU A 29 -1.86 8.45 3.16
CA LEU A 29 -3.17 9.10 3.11
C LEU A 29 -4.21 8.37 3.94
N HIS A 30 -4.27 7.03 3.90
CA HIS A 30 -5.20 6.26 4.74
C HIS A 30 -4.93 6.48 6.23
N LEU A 31 -3.67 6.43 6.64
CA LEU A 31 -3.29 6.62 8.04
C LEU A 31 -3.54 8.05 8.52
N ALA A 32 -3.28 9.04 7.68
CA ALA A 32 -3.50 10.45 8.01
C ALA A 32 -4.98 10.84 8.02
N LEU A 33 -5.79 10.26 7.13
CA LEU A 33 -7.22 10.54 7.05
C LEU A 33 -8.03 9.79 8.11
N ALA A 34 -7.55 8.66 8.60
CA ALA A 34 -8.24 7.89 9.64
C ALA A 34 -8.64 8.74 10.87
N PRO A 35 -7.75 9.53 11.50
CA PRO A 35 -8.14 10.39 12.62
C PRO A 35 -9.03 11.58 12.22
N VAL A 36 -8.99 12.04 10.97
CA VAL A 36 -9.81 13.17 10.51
C VAL A 36 -11.24 12.72 10.22
N LEU A 37 -11.41 11.58 9.55
CA LEU A 37 -12.70 11.06 9.11
C LEU A 37 -13.42 10.28 10.22
N TYR A 38 -12.67 9.68 11.15
CA TYR A 38 -13.20 8.77 12.18
C TYR A 38 -12.80 9.18 13.60
N ASP A 39 -12.62 10.48 13.87
CA ASP A 39 -12.20 11.04 15.18
C ASP A 39 -13.01 10.45 16.35
N LYS A 40 -14.35 10.45 16.25
CA LYS A 40 -15.24 9.88 17.28
C LYS A 40 -15.03 8.39 17.51
N SER A 41 -14.71 7.64 16.46
CA SER A 41 -14.38 6.21 16.55
C SER A 41 -13.04 6.01 17.26
N ILE A 42 -12.02 6.79 16.90
CA ILE A 42 -10.69 6.69 17.51
C ILE A 42 -10.75 7.02 19.00
N GLN A 43 -11.35 8.16 19.37
CA GLN A 43 -11.48 8.55 20.77
C GLN A 43 -12.19 7.47 21.59
N SER A 44 -13.22 6.87 21.02
CA SER A 44 -13.96 5.80 21.67
C SER A 44 -13.18 4.49 21.81
N ILE A 45 -12.33 4.13 20.85
CA ILE A 45 -11.47 2.93 20.93
C ILE A 45 -10.40 3.13 22.01
N PHE A 46 -9.82 4.33 22.10
CA PHE A 46 -8.84 4.67 23.13
C PHE A 46 -9.48 4.75 24.52
N SER A 47 -10.69 5.29 24.65
CA SER A 47 -11.38 5.40 25.94
C SER A 47 -11.92 4.06 26.46
N ALA A 48 -12.27 3.13 25.57
CA ALA A 48 -12.81 1.81 25.92
C ALA A 48 -11.72 0.73 26.08
N GLY A 49 -10.46 1.02 25.73
CA GLY A 49 -9.39 0.04 25.62
C GLY A 49 -9.43 -0.71 24.28
N VAL A 50 -8.26 -0.90 23.67
CA VAL A 50 -8.12 -1.46 22.30
C VAL A 50 -8.75 -2.87 22.17
N LEU A 51 -8.76 -3.64 23.26
CA LEU A 51 -9.42 -4.94 23.34
C LEU A 51 -10.82 -4.77 23.95
N GLY A 52 -11.88 -4.97 23.16
CA GLY A 52 -13.28 -4.94 23.61
C GLY A 52 -14.11 -3.72 23.19
N SER A 53 -13.51 -2.74 22.52
CA SER A 53 -14.21 -1.50 22.12
C SER A 53 -15.18 -1.65 20.94
N ILE A 54 -15.07 -2.69 20.12
CA ILE A 54 -15.90 -2.83 18.91
C ILE A 54 -17.38 -3.06 19.28
N ASP A 55 -17.64 -3.80 20.36
CA ASP A 55 -18.99 -4.18 20.81
C ASP A 55 -19.49 -3.35 22.02
N ALA A 56 -18.69 -2.39 22.49
CA ALA A 56 -19.01 -1.62 23.70
C ALA A 56 -20.21 -0.65 23.52
N ASP A 57 -20.51 -0.27 22.28
CA ASP A 57 -21.68 0.54 21.94
C ASP A 57 -22.16 0.16 20.52
N PRO A 58 -23.32 -0.52 20.40
CA PRO A 58 -23.87 -0.94 19.11
C PRO A 58 -24.11 0.22 18.14
N ALA A 59 -24.36 1.44 18.66
CA ALA A 59 -24.59 2.61 17.82
C ALA A 59 -23.31 3.13 17.13
N MET A 60 -22.12 2.69 17.58
CA MET A 60 -20.82 3.13 17.08
C MET A 60 -20.04 2.03 16.36
N THR A 61 -20.55 0.80 16.31
CA THR A 61 -19.88 -0.36 15.72
C THR A 61 -19.52 -0.14 14.24
N ASP A 62 -20.40 0.49 13.46
CA ASP A 62 -20.14 0.79 12.04
C ASP A 62 -19.01 1.81 11.85
N LEU A 63 -18.97 2.86 12.68
CA LEU A 63 -17.91 3.87 12.66
C LEU A 63 -16.57 3.29 13.14
N ARG A 64 -16.57 2.47 14.19
CA ARG A 64 -15.36 1.82 14.72
C ARG A 64 -14.79 0.80 13.75
N SER A 65 -15.64 -0.01 13.12
CA SER A 65 -15.22 -0.98 12.11
C SER A 65 -14.62 -0.29 10.88
N ALA A 66 -15.23 0.78 10.37
CA ALA A 66 -14.70 1.57 9.28
C ALA A 66 -13.36 2.25 9.62
N GLY A 67 -13.24 2.83 10.82
CA GLY A 67 -11.99 3.42 11.31
C GLY A 67 -10.88 2.40 11.49
N GLY A 68 -11.19 1.24 12.07
CA GLY A 68 -10.26 0.12 12.21
C GLY A 68 -9.81 -0.44 10.86
N TRP A 69 -10.73 -0.53 9.90
CA TRP A 69 -10.44 -0.92 8.52
C TRP A 69 -9.46 0.04 7.85
N TYR A 70 -9.67 1.36 8.02
CA TYR A 70 -8.77 2.40 7.49
C TYR A 70 -7.34 2.27 8.03
N TRP A 71 -7.18 2.06 9.34
CA TRP A 71 -5.87 1.89 9.98
C TRP A 71 -5.18 0.59 9.54
N MET A 72 -5.90 -0.53 9.61
CA MET A 72 -5.35 -1.85 9.23
C MET A 72 -4.94 -1.87 7.75
N ALA A 73 -5.77 -1.31 6.87
CA ALA A 73 -5.45 -1.18 5.45
C ALA A 73 -4.25 -0.27 5.23
N GLY A 74 -4.19 0.89 5.89
CA GLY A 74 -3.07 1.83 5.80
C GLY A 74 -1.73 1.21 6.24
N ILE A 75 -1.69 0.53 7.40
CA ILE A 75 -0.48 -0.15 7.90
C ILE A 75 -0.05 -1.25 6.93
N SER A 76 -0.99 -2.09 6.50
CA SER A 76 -0.71 -3.20 5.58
C SER A 76 -0.17 -2.69 4.24
N LEU A 77 -0.78 -1.63 3.68
CA LEU A 77 -0.33 -1.03 2.44
C LEU A 77 1.06 -0.40 2.57
N LEU A 78 1.41 0.16 3.72
CA LEU A 78 2.74 0.70 3.95
C LEU A 78 3.81 -0.39 3.89
N VAL A 79 3.56 -1.54 4.53
CA VAL A 79 4.45 -2.71 4.47
C VAL A 79 4.59 -3.20 3.02
N ILE A 80 3.46 -3.36 2.32
CA ILE A 80 3.47 -3.81 0.92
C ILE A 80 4.21 -2.81 0.03
N ALA A 81 4.02 -1.50 0.24
CA ALA A 81 4.70 -0.44 -0.49
C ALA A 81 6.23 -0.53 -0.36
N VAL A 82 6.72 -0.78 0.85
CA VAL A 82 8.16 -0.99 1.10
C VAL A 82 8.66 -2.22 0.37
N LEU A 83 7.98 -3.37 0.51
CA LEU A 83 8.40 -4.63 -0.11
C LEU A 83 8.38 -4.54 -1.64
N VAL A 84 7.29 -4.02 -2.22
CA VAL A 84 7.15 -3.80 -3.66
C VAL A 84 8.18 -2.78 -4.15
N GLY A 85 8.39 -1.70 -3.39
CA GLY A 85 9.38 -0.69 -3.74
C GLY A 85 10.81 -1.21 -3.71
N GLN A 86 11.15 -2.09 -2.77
CA GLN A 86 12.46 -2.76 -2.74
C GLN A 86 12.63 -3.73 -3.91
N ALA A 87 11.61 -4.53 -4.24
CA ALA A 87 11.64 -5.43 -5.38
C ALA A 87 11.78 -4.66 -6.70
N GLU A 88 11.00 -3.60 -6.89
CA GLU A 88 11.04 -2.77 -8.10
C GLU A 88 12.40 -2.08 -8.28
N ARG A 89 13.06 -1.65 -7.20
CA ARG A 89 14.43 -1.11 -7.27
C ARG A 89 15.47 -2.16 -7.65
N ARG A 90 15.29 -3.41 -7.22
CA ARG A 90 16.23 -4.52 -7.49
C ARG A 90 16.06 -5.08 -8.90
N GLU A 91 14.83 -5.28 -9.33
CA GLU A 91 14.48 -5.99 -10.56
C GLU A 91 14.09 -5.04 -11.71
N GLY A 92 13.92 -3.74 -11.43
CA GLY A 92 13.45 -2.73 -12.39
C GLY A 92 11.94 -2.80 -12.70
N VAL A 93 11.27 -3.88 -12.30
CA VAL A 93 9.85 -4.14 -12.44
C VAL A 93 9.29 -4.76 -11.17
N VAL A 94 7.96 -4.72 -11.01
CA VAL A 94 7.29 -5.34 -9.86
C VAL A 94 7.14 -6.86 -10.10
N PRO A 95 7.41 -7.71 -9.09
CA PRO A 95 7.18 -9.15 -9.19
C PRO A 95 5.73 -9.49 -9.55
N ALA A 96 5.53 -10.48 -10.42
CA ALA A 96 4.20 -10.90 -10.87
C ALA A 96 3.29 -11.30 -9.69
N ALA A 97 3.84 -12.02 -8.71
CA ALA A 97 3.14 -12.44 -7.51
C ALA A 97 2.61 -11.24 -6.70
N ALA A 98 3.38 -10.14 -6.62
CA ALA A 98 2.95 -8.93 -5.92
C ALA A 98 1.80 -8.24 -6.66
N VAL A 99 1.82 -8.21 -7.99
CA VAL A 99 0.69 -7.70 -8.80
C VAL A 99 -0.58 -8.51 -8.54
N VAL A 100 -0.47 -9.84 -8.57
CA VAL A 100 -1.61 -10.74 -8.28
C VAL A 100 -2.14 -10.53 -6.86
N ALA A 101 -1.25 -10.45 -5.87
CA ALA A 101 -1.63 -10.20 -4.49
C ALA A 101 -2.38 -8.86 -4.33
N LEU A 102 -1.93 -7.79 -5.00
CA LEU A 102 -2.62 -6.50 -4.99
C LEU A 102 -3.99 -6.55 -5.66
N LEU A 103 -4.15 -7.29 -6.76
CA LEU A 103 -5.44 -7.50 -7.42
C LEU A 103 -6.42 -8.25 -6.51
N VAL A 104 -5.96 -9.34 -5.87
CA VAL A 104 -6.76 -10.13 -4.93
C VAL A 104 -7.15 -9.29 -3.72
N LEU A 105 -6.21 -8.55 -3.13
CA LEU A 105 -6.47 -7.65 -2.01
C LEU A 105 -7.50 -6.57 -2.38
N SER A 106 -7.39 -6.02 -3.61
CA SER A 106 -8.34 -5.04 -4.13
C SER A 106 -9.75 -5.61 -4.29
N ALA A 107 -9.86 -6.81 -4.87
CA ALA A 107 -11.15 -7.49 -5.04
C ALA A 107 -11.77 -7.81 -3.68
N PHE A 108 -10.98 -8.32 -2.72
CA PHE A 108 -11.45 -8.63 -1.38
C PHE A 108 -11.91 -7.39 -0.63
N GLY A 109 -11.14 -6.30 -0.70
CA GLY A 109 -11.52 -5.02 -0.09
C GLY A 109 -12.79 -4.42 -0.67
N LEU A 110 -12.98 -4.50 -1.99
CA LEU A 110 -14.22 -4.06 -2.65
C LEU A 110 -15.42 -4.93 -2.29
N LEU A 111 -15.22 -6.24 -2.10
CA LEU A 111 -16.27 -7.16 -1.69
C LEU A 111 -16.74 -6.87 -0.25
N LEU A 112 -15.81 -6.58 0.65
CA LEU A 112 -16.13 -6.33 2.06
C LEU A 112 -16.59 -4.90 2.34
N MET A 113 -16.06 -3.91 1.60
CA MET A 113 -16.39 -2.50 1.77
C MET A 113 -16.40 -1.81 0.40
N PRO A 114 -17.54 -1.81 -0.33
CA PRO A 114 -17.60 -1.33 -1.71
C PRO A 114 -17.24 0.15 -1.89
N VAL A 115 -17.52 0.99 -0.88
CA VAL A 115 -17.27 2.44 -0.90
C VAL A 115 -15.87 2.78 -0.35
N SER A 116 -14.90 1.88 -0.52
CA SER A 116 -13.54 2.04 -0.01
C SER A 116 -12.56 2.45 -1.11
N GLY A 117 -11.40 2.99 -0.72
CA GLY A 117 -10.34 3.42 -1.64
C GLY A 117 -9.66 2.29 -2.44
N PHE A 118 -10.15 1.06 -2.38
CA PHE A 118 -9.56 -0.11 -3.03
C PHE A 118 -9.61 -0.06 -4.56
N LEU A 119 -10.46 0.79 -5.16
CA LEU A 119 -10.39 1.10 -6.60
C LEU A 119 -9.04 1.71 -7.00
N ILE A 120 -8.45 2.54 -6.12
CA ILE A 120 -7.14 3.14 -6.37
C ILE A 120 -6.05 2.06 -6.35
N ILE A 121 -6.14 1.12 -5.41
CA ILE A 121 -5.20 -0.01 -5.30
C ILE A 121 -5.32 -0.90 -6.54
N LEU A 122 -6.54 -1.15 -7.01
CA LEU A 122 -6.81 -1.90 -8.24
C LEU A 122 -6.18 -1.22 -9.46
N ALA A 123 -6.34 0.10 -9.59
CA ALA A 123 -5.73 0.87 -10.66
C ALA A 123 -4.19 0.81 -10.63
N ILE A 124 -3.59 0.91 -9.43
CA ILE A 124 -2.13 0.77 -9.25
C ILE A 124 -1.66 -0.62 -9.66
N ALA A 125 -2.39 -1.67 -9.27
CA ALA A 125 -2.08 -3.05 -9.66
C ALA A 125 -2.18 -3.26 -11.17
N GLY A 126 -3.22 -2.72 -11.82
CA GLY A 126 -3.38 -2.73 -13.28
C GLY A 126 -2.23 -2.01 -14.00
N TYR A 127 -1.81 -0.86 -13.47
CA TYR A 127 -0.65 -0.14 -14.01
C TYR A 127 0.67 -0.90 -13.82
N GLY A 128 0.86 -1.58 -12.68
CA GLY A 128 1.98 -2.49 -12.45
C GLY A 128 2.02 -3.63 -13.48
N LEU A 129 0.86 -4.23 -13.79
CA LEU A 129 0.74 -5.24 -14.83
C LEU A 129 1.10 -4.71 -16.23
N TYR A 130 0.60 -3.53 -16.58
CA TYR A 130 0.92 -2.86 -17.84
C TYR A 130 2.42 -2.64 -18.00
N ARG A 131 3.07 -2.06 -16.98
CA ARG A 131 4.53 -1.83 -16.99
C ARG A 131 5.32 -3.12 -17.17
N ARG A 132 4.91 -4.18 -16.50
CA ARG A 132 5.54 -5.50 -16.65
C ARG A 132 5.45 -6.04 -18.08
N ARG A 133 4.28 -5.92 -18.73
CA ARG A 133 4.07 -6.38 -20.12
C ARG A 133 4.91 -5.62 -21.13
N VAL A 134 5.08 -4.31 -20.94
CA VAL A 134 5.93 -3.48 -21.81
C VAL A 134 7.39 -3.87 -21.66
N SER A 135 7.86 -4.12 -20.43
CA SER A 135 9.25 -4.56 -20.19
C SER A 135 9.55 -5.92 -20.81
N SER A 136 8.62 -6.86 -20.81
CA SER A 136 8.82 -8.19 -21.42
C SER A 136 8.93 -8.18 -22.95
N GLN A 137 8.50 -7.11 -23.64
CA GLN A 137 8.54 -7.02 -25.11
C GLN A 137 9.86 -6.44 -25.66
N CYS A 138 10.69 -5.83 -24.81
CA CYS A 138 11.97 -5.21 -25.19
C CYS A 138 13.20 -6.10 -24.92
N THR A 139 12.98 -7.35 -24.52
CA THR A 139 14.01 -8.37 -24.26
C THR A 139 13.86 -9.47 -25.28
#